data_AF-A0A0C3NB86-F1
#
_entry.id   AF-A0A0C3NB86-F1
#
_cell.length_a   1.000
_cell.length_b   1.000
_cell.length_c   1.000
_cell.angle_alpha   90.00
_cell.angle_beta   90.00
_cell.angle_gamma   90.00
#
_symmetry.space_group_name_H-M   'P 1'
#
loop_
_entity.id
_entity.type
_entity.pdbx_description
1 polymer ?
#
loop_
_entity_poly.entity_id
_entity_poly.type
_entity_poly.pdbx_seq_one_letter_code
_entity_poly.pdbx_strand_id
1 'polypeptide(L)' 'VHIHIEHTFAALKGQFQSLHELCLKIQNERDVKVAVYWVMCCIILHNMVICCEEEMVGIIEPSSQWA' A
#
# COMPACT_ATOMS: atom_id res chain seq x y z
N VAL A 1 8.36 -9.49 20.73
CA VAL A 1 7.59 -8.40 20.09
C VAL A 1 8.29 -7.85 18.84
N HIS A 2 9.56 -7.42 18.92
CA HIS A 2 10.28 -6.84 17.77
C HIS A 2 10.34 -7.77 16.53
N ILE A 3 10.65 -9.05 16.75
CA ILE A 3 10.72 -10.08 15.69
C ILE A 3 9.42 -10.18 14.88
N HIS A 4 8.25 -10.16 15.53
CA HIS A 4 6.96 -10.25 14.84
C HIS A 4 6.66 -9.01 13.99
N ILE A 5 7.08 -7.83 14.45
CA ILE A 5 6.89 -6.57 13.72
C ILE A 5 7.75 -6.59 12.45
N GLU A 6 9.01 -7.01 12.55
CA GLU A 6 9.91 -7.12 11.38
C GLU A 6 9.37 -8.10 10.33
N HIS A 7 8.88 -9.27 10.74
CA HIS A 7 8.28 -10.24 9.81
C HIS A 7 7.01 -9.70 9.13
N THR A 8 6.17 -8.97 9.88
CA THR A 8 4.95 -8.37 9.32
C THR A 8 5.29 -7.29 8.30
N PHE A 9 6.29 -6.45 8.60
CA PHE A 9 6.81 -5.46 7.65
C PHE A 9 7.41 -6.09 6.40
N ALA A 10 8.18 -7.17 6.55
CA ALA A 10 8.75 -7.87 5.40
C ALA A 10 7.65 -8.43 4.47
N ALA A 11 6.59 -9.01 5.04
CA ALA A 11 5.44 -9.48 4.27
C ALA A 11 4.72 -8.33 3.54
N LEU A 12 4.51 -7.20 4.21
CA LEU A 12 3.89 -6.00 3.62
C LEU A 12 4.75 -5.41 2.48
N LYS A 13 6.08 -5.35 2.64
CA LYS A 13 6.99 -4.90 1.57
C LYS A 13 6.95 -5.80 0.34
N GLY A 14 6.69 -7.11 0.52
CA GLY A 14 6.52 -8.04 -0.59
C GLY A 14 5.20 -7.85 -1.35
N GLN A 15 4.15 -7.35 -0.68
CA GLN A 15 2.84 -7.14 -1.29
C GLN A 15 2.71 -5.77 -1.98
N PHE A 16 3.35 -4.73 -1.45
CA PHE A 16 3.28 -3.38 -1.99
C PHE A 16 4.61 -2.97 -2.58
N GLN A 17 4.69 -2.86 -3.92
CA GLN A 17 5.89 -2.37 -4.61
C GLN A 17 6.35 -1.00 -4.07
N SER A 18 5.40 -0.12 -3.72
CA SER A 18 5.66 1.19 -3.12
C SER A 18 6.37 1.13 -1.76
N LEU A 19 6.22 0.01 -1.03
CA LEU A 19 6.89 -0.24 0.25
C LEU A 19 8.23 -0.97 0.06
N HIS A 20 8.48 -1.58 -1.09
CA HIS A 20 9.69 -2.38 -1.33
C HIS A 20 10.97 -1.52 -1.22
N GLU A 21 10.94 -0.29 -1.76
CA GLU A 21 12.06 0.67 -1.66
C GLU A 21 12.18 1.35 -0.28
N LEU A 22 11.16 1.22 0.58
CA LEU A 22 11.11 1.91 1.86
C LEU A 22 12.03 1.24 2.88
N CYS A 23 13.30 1.62 2.93
CA CYS A 23 14.27 1.08 3.88
C CYS A 23 14.21 1.82 5.24
N LEU A 24 13.20 1.53 6.05
CA LEU A 24 13.11 2.07 7.42
C LEU A 24 13.85 1.17 8.41
N LYS A 25 14.85 1.76 9.07
CA LYS A 25 15.65 1.09 10.11
C LYS A 25 14.94 1.25 11.45
N ILE A 26 14.24 0.22 11.90
CA ILE A 26 13.50 0.23 13.16
C ILE A 26 14.46 -0.08 14.31
N GLN A 27 14.79 0.93 15.12
CA GLN A 27 15.73 0.79 16.26
C GLN A 27 15.06 1.11 17.59
N ASN A 28 13.97 1.87 17.59
CA ASN A 28 13.24 2.26 18.80
C ASN A 28 11.73 2.39 18.54
N GLU A 29 10.95 2.59 19.61
CA GLU A 29 9.48 2.68 19.53
C GLU A 29 8.96 3.85 18.68
N ARG A 30 9.71 4.95 18.55
CA ARG A 30 9.34 6.04 17.63
C ARG A 30 9.48 5.60 16.17
N ASP A 31 10.51 4.83 15.85
CA ASP A 31 10.70 4.29 14.51
C ASP A 31 9.57 3.32 14.15
N VAL A 32 9.09 2.53 15.11
CA VAL A 32 7.91 1.67 14.95
C VAL A 32 6.68 2.52 14.60
N LYS A 33 6.42 3.60 15.33
CA LYS A 33 5.28 4.49 15.05
C LYS A 33 5.39 5.12 13.66
N VAL A 34 6.57 5.61 13.29
CA VAL A 34 6.82 6.18 11.96
C VAL A 34 6.56 5.14 10.88
N ALA A 35 7.07 3.92 11.04
CA ALA A 35 6.86 2.84 10.10
C ALA A 35 5.36 2.49 9.95
N VAL A 36 4.62 2.47 11.07
CA VAL A 36 3.16 2.24 11.06
C VAL A 36 2.42 3.33 10.30
N TYR A 37 2.78 4.60 10.48
CA TYR A 37 2.21 5.71 9.69
C TYR A 37 2.51 5.57 8.20
N TRP A 38 3.74 5.20 7.84
CA TRP A 38 4.11 4.96 6.44
C TRP A 38 3.27 3.84 5.81
N VAL A 39 3.09 2.72 6.52
CA VAL A 39 2.22 1.62 6.04
C VAL A 39 0.79 2.11 5.85
N MET A 40 0.24 2.88 6.79
CA MET A 40 -1.09 3.48 6.64
C MET A 40 -1.18 4.38 5.40
N CYS A 41 -0.19 5.25 5.17
CA CYS A 41 -0.14 6.09 3.98
C CYS A 41 -0.10 5.25 2.70
N CYS A 42 0.69 4.18 2.67
CA CYS A 42 0.75 3.27 1.51
C CYS A 42 -0.58 2.55 1.26
N ILE A 43 -1.28 2.09 2.31
CA ILE A 43 -2.61 1.48 2.17
C ILE A 43 -3.62 2.49 1.63
N ILE A 44 -3.67 3.69 2.19
CA ILE A 44 -4.58 4.75 1.73
C ILE A 44 -4.30 5.10 0.27
N LEU A 45 -3.02 5.31 -0.08
CA LEU A 45 -2.63 5.63 -1.44
C LEU A 45 -2.98 4.49 -2.41
N HIS A 46 -2.75 3.25 -2.02
CA HIS A 46 -3.10 2.10 -2.85
C HIS A 46 -4.60 1.98 -3.06
N ASN A 47 -5.40 2.16 -2.00
CA ASN A 47 -6.85 2.20 -2.11
C ASN A 47 -7.32 3.35 -3.00
N MET A 48 -6.71 4.52 -2.93
CA MET A 48 -7.01 5.64 -3.82
C MET A 48 -6.71 5.31 -5.28
N VAL A 49 -5.56 4.67 -5.56
CA VAL A 49 -5.21 4.22 -6.91
C VAL A 49 -6.23 3.20 -7.43
N ILE A 50 -6.57 2.19 -6.62
CA ILE A 50 -7.60 1.20 -6.97
C ILE A 50 -8.93 1.90 -7.28
N CYS A 51 -9.40 2.78 -6.39
CA CYS A 51 -10.65 3.50 -6.62
C CYS A 51 -10.62 4.37 -7.88
N CYS A 52 -9.48 5.00 -8.19
CA CYS A 52 -9.30 5.76 -9.42
C CYS A 52 -9.31 4.84 -10.66
N GLU A 53 -8.68 3.67 -10.59
CA GLU A 53 -8.67 2.67 -11.67
C GLU A 53 -10.07 2.07 -11.87
N GLU A 54 -10.81 1.76 -10.80
CA GLU A 54 -12.19 1.28 -10.85
C GLU A 54 -13.14 2.32 -11.44
N GLU A 55 -13.01 3.60 -11.06
CA GLU A 55 -13.78 4.69 -11.67
C GLU A 55 -13.45 4.86 -13.17
N MET A 56 -12.19 4.71 -13.56
CA MET A 56 -11.77 4.72 -14.97
C MET A 56 -12.36 3.53 -15.74
N VAL A 57 -12.39 2.33 -15.16
CA VAL A 57 -13.01 1.15 -15.77
C VAL A 57 -14.53 1.32 -15.92
N GLY A 58 -15.20 1.90 -14.93
CA GLY A 58 -16.63 2.23 -15.00
C GLY A 58 -16.99 3.31 -16.04
N ILE A 59 -16.03 4.17 -16.42
CA ILE A 59 -16.20 5.18 -17.48
C ILE A 59 -15.94 4.60 -18.88
N ILE A 60 -15.11 3.56 -19.01
CA ILE A 60 -14.75 2.96 -20.31
C ILE A 60 -15.84 1.99 -20.83
N GLU A 61 -16.70 1.45 -19.96
CA GLU A 61 -17.84 0.62 -20.36
C GLU A 61 -19.18 1.37 -20.20
N PRO A 62 -19.51 2.26 -21.16
CA PRO A 62 -20.58 1.91 -22.10
C PRO A 62 -20.34 2.52 -23.48
N SER A 63 -19.59 1.85 -24.35
CA SER A 63 -19.56 2.23 -25.78
C SER A 63 -19.52 1.07 -26.77
N SER A 64 -19.42 -0.18 -26.31
CA SER A 64 -19.39 -1.35 -27.19
C SER A 64 -20.78 -1.98 -27.46
N GLN A 65 -21.88 -1.33 -27.07
CA GLN A 65 -23.24 -1.84 -27.33
C GLN A 65 -23.92 -1.06 -28.47
N TRP A 66 -23.39 -1.20 -29.68
CA TRP A 66 -24.14 -1.12 -30.93
C TRP A 66 -23.28 -1.65 -32.09
N ALA A 67 -23.41 -2.94 -32.39
CA ALA A 67 -23.18 -3.53 -33.72
C ALA A 67 -23.93 -4.86 -33.79
#